data_AF-A0A132GW98-F1
#
_entry.id   AF-A0A132GW98-F1
#
_cell.length_a   1.000
_cell.length_b   1.000
_cell.length_c   1.000
_cell.angle_alpha   90.00
_cell.angle_beta   90.00
_cell.angle_gamma   90.00
#
_symmetry.space_group_name_H-M   'P 1'
#
loop_
_entity.id
_entity.type
_entity.pdbx_description
1 polymer ?
#
loop_
_entity_poly.entity_id
_entity_poly.type
_entity_poly.pdbx_seq_one_letter_code
_entity_poly.pdbx_strand_id
1 'polypeptide(L)'
;MEMFKKGEKIGKYVVNSFIKKGIVAESYTVLGPDDMMYFMKVFDLGRIPHEQLFEGKEVYEIQLCKELNSTEDVNVIRYVDNGEIRKGNNVYHYLVTEYYRGISLFEAVRQDGPFDLEDAVQITLCVLSGLSFIHSRALIHNDIRPSNIMLQELDDGMLMPTIIDLGHISYMVKGRPTFVDEDLMPYFRAPETFRAVYTVQSDIFSTGALLYFLLFGKSPWESIDLRTLDGDKQKIAEAVKKARKQDLVLETEQVKLPDYMKAILQKALAKKRSDRFVSAADFAQALIEQVMPELAKLMEDNEKADEEGMQENPNLGPTITVKKGSGSGFDNVTGRDELKEQLRKEVLFALQNPEKAEIYKLPAINGILLYGPPGCGKSLVLQSFAEELGFHYSLIKGAEMGHIYQEGVLDNLQRLFDAAEIKAPFVICIDELEFIAPNAGEKENAITPQASALFGMMNECSKKGILVVATSNRPDLISPVIMRVGCIDRVFFVSQPDFEARKDIFMAHLKDRPCEELDFDELARMSDDFNAGDITETVNEAAMTAAYNNVPISQKILVDVLKYKNPTYSTKTRIGFNKN
;
A
#
# COMPACT_ATOMS: atom_id res chain seq x y z
N MET A 1 32.78 22.63 9.09
CA MET A 1 33.18 21.60 10.07
C MET A 1 32.05 20.61 10.18
N GLU A 2 32.36 19.32 10.10
CA GLU A 2 31.41 18.21 10.30
C GLU A 2 30.90 18.21 11.75
N MET A 3 29.64 17.81 11.96
CA MET A 3 29.03 17.65 13.27
C MET A 3 29.75 16.56 14.07
N PHE A 4 30.09 15.44 13.40
CA PHE A 4 30.81 14.30 13.97
C PHE A 4 31.96 13.90 13.06
N LYS A 5 33.08 13.50 13.66
CA LYS A 5 34.28 13.05 12.93
C LYS A 5 34.36 11.54 12.88
N LYS A 6 35.11 11.00 11.90
CA LYS A 6 35.44 9.57 11.84
C LYS A 6 35.98 9.06 13.19
N GLY A 7 35.43 7.95 13.66
CA GLY A 7 35.75 7.32 14.94
C GLY A 7 34.96 7.85 16.14
N GLU A 8 34.21 8.95 16.01
CA GLU A 8 33.32 9.40 17.07
C GLU A 8 32.07 8.51 17.18
N LYS A 9 31.49 8.42 18.38
CA LYS A 9 30.28 7.65 18.65
C LYS A 9 29.02 8.51 18.54
N ILE A 10 27.99 7.95 17.92
CA ILE A 10 26.62 8.48 17.87
C ILE A 10 25.69 7.39 18.40
N GLY A 11 25.27 7.51 19.66
CA GLY A 11 24.55 6.44 20.35
C GLY A 11 25.40 5.16 20.42
N LYS A 12 24.88 4.07 19.85
CA LYS A 12 25.56 2.77 19.75
C LYS A 12 26.43 2.62 18.49
N TYR A 13 26.42 3.59 17.59
CA TYR A 13 27.11 3.55 16.30
C TYR A 13 28.44 4.30 16.32
N VAL A 14 29.39 3.91 15.48
CA VAL A 14 30.69 4.59 15.29
C VAL A 14 30.77 5.18 13.89
N VAL A 15 31.10 6.47 13.77
CA VAL A 15 31.23 7.13 12.47
C VAL A 15 32.37 6.52 11.66
N ASN A 16 32.06 5.99 10.49
CA ASN A 16 33.03 5.40 9.57
C ASN A 16 33.48 6.41 8.49
N SER A 17 32.54 7.06 7.81
CA SER A 17 32.84 8.11 6.83
C SER A 17 31.74 9.16 6.74
N PHE A 18 32.11 10.39 6.39
CA PHE A 18 31.18 11.46 6.02
C PHE A 18 30.74 11.27 4.56
N ILE A 19 29.45 11.48 4.27
CA ILE A 19 28.87 11.35 2.92
C ILE A 19 28.55 12.72 2.34
N LYS A 20 27.58 13.43 2.93
CA LYS A 20 27.09 14.72 2.42
C LYS A 20 26.63 15.64 3.54
N LYS A 21 26.68 16.95 3.27
CA LYS A 21 26.13 17.99 4.15
C LYS A 21 24.94 18.64 3.47
N GLY A 22 23.78 18.55 4.13
CA GLY A 22 22.58 19.32 3.80
C GLY A 22 22.47 20.60 4.61
N ILE A 23 21.31 21.24 4.50
CA ILE A 23 21.02 22.52 5.18
C ILE A 23 20.92 22.32 6.70
N VAL A 24 20.16 21.30 7.12
CA VAL A 24 19.84 21.02 8.54
C VAL A 24 20.39 19.67 9.02
N ALA A 25 20.97 18.88 8.12
CA ALA A 25 21.44 17.53 8.42
C ALA A 25 22.76 17.19 7.73
N GLU A 26 23.48 16.23 8.28
CA GLU A 26 24.67 15.61 7.69
C GLU A 26 24.48 14.09 7.63
N SER A 27 24.95 13.49 6.54
CA SER A 27 24.85 12.05 6.31
C SER A 27 26.21 11.38 6.44
N TYR A 28 26.22 10.19 7.02
CA TYR A 28 27.39 9.41 7.38
C TYR A 28 27.18 7.94 7.04
N THR A 29 28.27 7.23 6.79
CA THR A 29 28.28 5.78 7.02
C THR A 29 28.74 5.53 8.46
N VAL A 30 28.11 4.56 9.12
CA VAL A 30 28.41 4.21 10.50
C VAL A 30 28.51 2.70 10.68
N LEU A 31 29.32 2.26 11.63
CA LEU A 31 29.39 0.86 12.06
C LEU A 31 28.45 0.66 13.25
N GLY A 32 27.58 -0.35 13.15
CA GLY A 32 26.69 -0.79 14.21
C GLY A 32 27.39 -1.70 15.24
N PRO A 33 26.68 -2.06 16.33
CA PRO A 33 27.19 -2.97 17.36
C PRO A 33 27.33 -4.43 16.89
N ASP A 34 26.76 -4.74 15.74
CA ASP A 34 26.81 -6.01 15.00
C ASP A 34 27.94 -6.04 13.95
N ASP A 35 28.84 -5.05 13.98
CA ASP A 35 29.91 -4.84 13.00
C ASP A 35 29.42 -4.64 11.55
N MET A 36 28.13 -4.36 11.36
CA MET A 36 27.55 -4.06 10.05
C MET A 36 27.59 -2.57 9.75
N MET A 37 27.61 -2.24 8.46
CA MET A 37 27.59 -0.87 7.96
C MET A 37 26.15 -0.38 7.79
N TYR A 38 25.90 0.87 8.20
CA TYR A 38 24.61 1.53 8.11
C TYR A 38 24.75 2.93 7.52
N PHE A 39 23.66 3.43 6.93
CA PHE A 39 23.53 4.83 6.58
C PHE A 39 22.90 5.57 7.77
N MET A 40 23.50 6.69 8.16
CA MET A 40 22.99 7.52 9.23
C MET A 40 22.84 8.97 8.77
N LYS A 41 21.66 9.54 8.97
CA LYS A 41 21.39 10.96 8.79
C LYS A 41 21.25 11.62 10.16
N VAL A 42 22.04 12.65 10.42
CA VAL A 42 22.10 13.37 11.69
C VAL A 42 21.58 14.78 11.49
N PHE A 43 20.53 15.13 12.23
CA PHE A 43 19.83 16.40 12.15
C PHE A 43 20.20 17.31 13.32
N ASP A 44 20.54 18.57 13.05
CA ASP A 44 20.77 19.59 14.09
C ASP A 44 19.44 20.24 14.46
N LEU A 45 18.87 19.85 15.61
CA LEU A 45 17.55 20.32 16.06
C LEU A 45 17.49 21.84 16.19
N GLY A 46 18.62 22.50 16.47
CA GLY A 46 18.69 23.96 16.58
C GLY A 46 18.56 24.68 15.23
N ARG A 47 18.66 23.96 14.11
CA ARG A 47 18.55 24.49 12.74
C ARG A 47 17.29 24.04 12.02
N ILE A 48 16.56 23.07 12.56
CA ILE A 48 15.35 22.55 11.94
C ILE A 48 14.19 23.52 12.19
N PRO A 49 13.48 23.97 11.13
CA PRO A 49 12.27 24.78 11.30
C PRO A 49 11.22 24.04 12.13
N HIS A 50 10.48 24.76 12.97
CA HIS A 50 9.46 24.15 13.83
C HIS A 50 8.38 23.41 13.02
N GLU A 51 8.11 23.82 11.78
CA GLU A 51 7.16 23.17 10.88
C GLU A 51 7.65 21.80 10.36
N GLN A 52 8.94 21.50 10.53
CA GLN A 52 9.57 20.22 10.18
C GLN A 52 9.75 19.30 11.40
N LEU A 53 9.14 19.66 12.53
CA LEU A 53 9.09 18.84 13.74
C LEU A 53 7.66 18.35 14.02
N PHE A 54 7.52 17.04 14.18
CA PHE A 54 6.33 16.39 14.71
C PHE A 54 6.16 16.75 16.19
N GLU A 55 5.01 17.34 16.52
CA GLU A 55 4.70 17.89 17.87
C GLU A 55 5.79 18.83 18.44
N GLY A 56 6.60 19.46 17.58
CA GLY A 56 7.72 20.31 17.99
C GLY A 56 8.89 19.55 18.65
N LYS A 57 8.94 18.22 18.53
CA LYS A 57 9.92 17.36 19.22
C LYS A 57 10.77 16.52 18.29
N GLU A 58 10.17 15.73 17.41
CA GLU A 58 10.88 14.77 16.54
C GLU A 58 10.87 15.23 15.09
N VAL A 59 11.93 14.96 14.34
CA VAL A 59 12.01 15.32 12.91
C VAL A 59 10.95 14.54 12.12
N TYR A 60 10.15 15.22 11.29
CA TYR A 60 9.10 14.57 10.48
C TYR A 60 9.64 13.40 9.66
N GLU A 61 10.81 13.58 9.02
CA GLU A 61 11.43 12.51 8.22
C GLU A 61 11.64 11.22 9.02
N ILE A 62 12.05 11.31 10.29
CA ILE A 62 12.23 10.14 11.17
C ILE A 62 10.89 9.45 11.39
N GLN A 63 9.86 10.22 11.74
CA GLN A 63 8.53 9.69 12.03
C GLN A 63 7.91 9.02 10.81
N LEU A 64 8.00 9.65 9.63
CA LEU A 64 7.46 9.11 8.39
C LEU A 64 8.24 7.89 7.90
N CYS A 65 9.57 7.85 8.09
CA CYS A 65 10.36 6.64 7.82
C CYS A 65 9.93 5.46 8.72
N LYS A 66 9.55 5.70 9.97
CA LYS A 66 9.03 4.65 10.87
C LYS A 66 7.68 4.11 10.39
N GLU A 67 6.82 4.94 9.80
CA GLU A 67 5.54 4.52 9.23
C GLU A 67 5.71 3.64 7.98
N LEU A 68 6.82 3.85 7.24
CA LEU A 68 7.22 3.02 6.12
C LEU A 68 7.98 1.74 6.52
N ASN A 69 8.21 1.49 7.81
CA ASN A 69 8.96 0.31 8.22
C ASN A 69 8.22 -0.97 7.82
N SER A 70 8.91 -1.87 7.12
CA SER A 70 8.39 -3.14 6.63
C SER A 70 9.42 -4.23 6.83
N THR A 71 8.94 -5.44 7.04
CA THR A 71 9.75 -6.67 7.01
C THR A 71 9.78 -7.31 5.62
N GLU A 72 8.99 -6.79 4.67
CA GLU A 72 8.93 -7.24 3.28
C GLU A 72 9.89 -6.41 2.40
N ASP A 73 10.43 -7.04 1.36
CA ASP A 73 11.23 -6.38 0.34
C ASP A 73 10.33 -5.57 -0.60
N VAL A 74 10.26 -4.26 -0.36
CA VAL A 74 9.31 -3.35 -1.04
C VAL A 74 10.00 -2.31 -1.94
N ASN A 75 11.26 -2.53 -2.33
CA ASN A 75 12.05 -1.57 -3.14
C ASN A 75 12.15 -0.15 -2.52
N VAL A 76 12.00 -0.04 -1.20
CA VAL A 76 12.16 1.19 -0.42
C VAL A 76 13.14 0.92 0.71
N ILE A 77 14.00 1.88 0.99
CA ILE A 77 15.02 1.78 2.02
C ILE A 77 14.43 1.46 3.39
N ARG A 78 15.00 0.47 4.06
CA ARG A 78 14.50 -0.01 5.34
C ARG A 78 15.01 0.84 6.50
N TYR A 79 14.07 1.23 7.37
CA TYR A 79 14.34 1.84 8.66
C TYR A 79 15.03 0.85 9.60
N VAL A 80 16.05 1.29 10.35
CA VAL A 80 16.78 0.45 11.30
C VAL A 80 16.63 0.97 12.73
N ASP A 81 16.91 2.25 12.95
CA ASP A 81 16.96 2.83 14.29
C ASP A 81 16.86 4.36 14.25
N ASN A 82 16.55 4.98 15.38
CA ASN A 82 16.62 6.42 15.53
C ASN A 82 16.96 6.79 16.98
N GLY A 83 17.43 8.02 17.20
CA GLY A 83 17.63 8.49 18.56
C GLY A 83 18.06 9.93 18.66
N GLU A 84 18.31 10.34 19.90
CA GLU A 84 18.80 11.67 20.26
C GLU A 84 20.20 11.58 20.86
N ILE A 85 21.08 12.53 20.52
CA ILE A 85 22.38 12.71 21.16
C ILE A 85 22.64 14.19 21.42
N ARG A 86 23.36 14.48 22.51
CA ARG A 86 23.82 15.83 22.83
C ARG A 86 25.32 15.93 22.66
N LYS A 87 25.79 16.98 21.96
CA LYS A 87 27.21 17.31 21.82
C LYS A 87 27.39 18.80 22.06
N GLY A 88 28.02 19.14 23.18
CA GLY A 88 28.05 20.51 23.69
C GLY A 88 26.65 20.98 24.07
N ASN A 89 26.25 22.17 23.59
CA ASN A 89 24.92 22.74 23.84
C ASN A 89 23.87 22.34 22.78
N ASN A 90 24.28 21.58 21.75
CA ASN A 90 23.41 21.21 20.65
C ASN A 90 22.79 19.83 20.88
N VAL A 91 21.52 19.71 20.49
CA VAL A 91 20.76 18.47 20.45
C VAL A 91 20.69 18.02 19.00
N TYR A 92 20.99 16.75 18.76
CA TYR A 92 20.93 16.14 17.44
C TYR A 92 19.98 14.95 17.48
N HIS A 93 19.13 14.84 16.46
CA HIS A 93 18.41 13.60 16.18
C HIS A 93 19.16 12.83 15.11
N TYR A 94 19.11 11.51 15.14
CA TYR A 94 19.67 10.67 14.08
C TYR A 94 18.66 9.64 13.61
N LEU A 95 18.67 9.40 12.30
CA LEU A 95 17.95 8.34 11.60
C LEU A 95 18.98 7.35 11.07
N VAL A 96 18.75 6.06 11.30
CA VAL A 96 19.57 4.97 10.78
C VAL A 96 18.72 4.12 9.84
N THR A 97 19.27 3.87 8.67
CA THR A 97 18.72 2.96 7.66
C THR A 97 19.80 1.97 7.23
N GLU A 98 19.39 0.97 6.45
CA GLU A 98 20.34 0.09 5.79
C GLU A 98 21.34 0.86 4.92
N TYR A 99 22.52 0.27 4.75
CA TYR A 99 23.56 0.76 3.85
C TYR A 99 23.57 -0.03 2.54
N TYR A 100 23.47 0.68 1.43
CA TYR A 100 23.54 0.12 0.09
C TYR A 100 24.95 0.31 -0.48
N ARG A 101 25.56 -0.78 -0.97
CA ARG A 101 26.93 -0.80 -1.53
C ARG A 101 27.02 -0.48 -3.02
N GLY A 102 25.86 -0.26 -3.66
CA GLY A 102 25.73 -0.03 -5.10
C GLY A 102 25.97 1.41 -5.55
N ILE A 103 25.67 1.67 -6.83
CA ILE A 103 25.70 3.00 -7.46
C ILE A 103 24.28 3.52 -7.70
N SER A 104 24.13 4.84 -7.78
CA SER A 104 22.84 5.43 -8.13
C SER A 104 22.52 5.24 -9.62
N LEU A 105 21.24 5.24 -9.99
CA LEU A 105 20.84 5.22 -11.42
C LEU A 105 21.44 6.41 -12.19
N PHE A 106 21.65 7.55 -11.52
CA PHE A 106 22.34 8.68 -12.13
C PHE A 106 23.78 8.34 -12.52
N GLU A 107 24.52 7.69 -11.62
CA GLU A 107 25.92 7.28 -11.86
C GLU A 107 26.00 6.18 -12.90
N ALA A 108 25.11 5.18 -12.85
CA ALA A 108 25.06 4.11 -13.84
C ALA A 108 24.89 4.69 -15.26
N VAL A 109 23.90 5.57 -15.47
CA VAL A 109 23.69 6.20 -16.77
C VAL A 109 24.87 7.08 -17.22
N ARG A 110 25.59 7.68 -16.27
CA ARG A 110 26.77 8.50 -16.57
C ARG A 110 27.99 7.68 -16.95
N GLN A 111 28.14 6.49 -16.38
CA GLN A 111 29.26 5.58 -16.63
C GLN A 111 29.04 4.76 -17.90
N ASP A 112 27.86 4.15 -18.02
CA ASP A 112 27.59 3.12 -19.03
C ASP A 112 26.66 3.61 -20.16
N GLY A 113 26.03 4.77 -19.98
CA GLY A 113 25.06 5.33 -20.92
C GLY A 113 23.61 4.98 -20.56
N PRO A 114 22.65 5.39 -21.42
CA PRO A 114 21.24 5.04 -21.22
C PRO A 114 21.02 3.52 -21.17
N PHE A 115 20.06 3.08 -20.38
CA PHE A 115 19.62 1.70 -20.33
C PHE A 115 18.85 1.35 -21.62
N ASP A 116 18.84 0.07 -21.97
CA ASP A 116 17.93 -0.42 -22.98
C ASP A 116 16.47 -0.37 -22.49
N LEU A 117 15.53 -0.64 -23.40
CA LEU A 117 14.11 -0.53 -23.11
C LEU A 117 13.65 -1.52 -22.04
N GLU A 118 14.17 -2.74 -22.05
CA GLU A 118 13.74 -3.81 -21.15
C GLU A 118 14.22 -3.53 -19.73
N ASP A 119 15.51 -3.22 -19.57
CA ASP A 119 16.10 -2.86 -18.29
C ASP A 119 15.46 -1.59 -17.71
N ALA A 120 15.25 -0.56 -18.53
CA ALA A 120 14.61 0.68 -18.08
C ALA A 120 13.18 0.44 -17.58
N VAL A 121 12.43 -0.45 -18.23
CA VAL A 121 11.09 -0.84 -17.79
C VAL A 121 11.15 -1.63 -16.49
N GLN A 122 12.01 -2.64 -16.39
CA GLN A 122 12.14 -3.45 -15.17
C GLN A 122 12.52 -2.60 -13.96
N ILE A 123 13.49 -1.70 -14.13
CA ILE A 123 13.88 -0.73 -13.10
C ILE A 123 12.69 0.14 -12.69
N THR A 124 11.94 0.63 -13.68
CA THR A 124 10.77 1.48 -13.43
C THR A 124 9.66 0.73 -12.71
N LEU A 125 9.43 -0.55 -13.01
CA LEU A 125 8.47 -1.41 -12.31
C LEU A 125 8.83 -1.58 -10.83
N CYS A 126 10.12 -1.78 -10.50
CA CYS A 126 10.58 -1.83 -9.10
C CYS A 126 10.33 -0.50 -8.37
N VAL A 127 10.58 0.64 -9.02
CA VAL A 127 10.29 1.97 -8.43
C VAL A 127 8.78 2.17 -8.25
N LEU A 128 7.95 1.73 -9.19
CA LEU A 128 6.49 1.79 -9.10
C LEU A 128 5.93 0.86 -8.01
N SER A 129 6.55 -0.28 -7.76
CA SER A 129 6.26 -1.16 -6.62
C SER A 129 6.50 -0.42 -5.29
N GLY A 130 7.69 0.17 -5.13
CA GLY A 130 8.01 0.96 -3.93
C GLY A 130 7.13 2.19 -3.74
N LEU A 131 6.76 2.88 -4.83
CA LEU A 131 5.79 3.97 -4.77
C LEU A 131 4.38 3.49 -4.39
N SER A 132 3.93 2.34 -4.90
CA SER A 132 2.65 1.75 -4.50
C SER A 132 2.64 1.47 -3.00
N PHE A 133 3.74 0.94 -2.46
CA PHE A 133 3.92 0.74 -1.02
C PHE A 133 3.85 2.05 -0.23
N ILE A 134 4.56 3.10 -0.66
CA ILE A 134 4.53 4.43 -0.01
C ILE A 134 3.12 5.03 -0.07
N HIS A 135 2.47 4.97 -1.22
CA HIS A 135 1.14 5.56 -1.47
C HIS A 135 0.04 4.83 -0.68
N SER A 136 0.16 3.51 -0.47
CA SER A 136 -0.74 2.71 0.38
C SER A 136 -0.78 3.17 1.84
N ARG A 137 0.23 3.93 2.29
CA ARG A 137 0.29 4.55 3.63
C ARG A 137 -0.12 6.03 3.62
N ALA A 138 -0.74 6.48 2.53
CA ALA A 138 -1.13 7.88 2.30
C ALA A 138 0.05 8.87 2.27
N LEU A 139 1.26 8.37 2.02
CA LEU A 139 2.48 9.16 1.87
C LEU A 139 2.80 9.38 0.39
N ILE A 140 3.56 10.42 0.11
CA ILE A 140 4.03 10.83 -1.21
C ILE A 140 5.53 11.05 -1.10
N HIS A 141 6.29 10.51 -2.02
CA HIS A 141 7.76 10.56 -1.99
C HIS A 141 8.30 11.96 -2.34
N ASN A 142 7.69 12.62 -3.32
CA ASN A 142 7.98 13.98 -3.81
C ASN A 142 9.32 14.21 -4.52
N ASP A 143 10.33 13.35 -4.36
CA ASP A 143 11.64 13.48 -5.04
C ASP A 143 12.11 12.20 -5.76
N ILE A 144 11.25 11.60 -6.59
CA ILE A 144 11.66 10.46 -7.44
C ILE A 144 12.56 10.95 -8.57
N ARG A 145 13.81 10.48 -8.57
CA ARG A 145 14.85 10.86 -9.53
C ARG A 145 16.03 9.87 -9.51
N PRO A 146 16.87 9.83 -10.55
CA PRO A 146 17.94 8.84 -10.67
C PRO A 146 18.97 8.82 -9.54
N SER A 147 19.20 9.96 -8.87
CA SER A 147 20.14 10.02 -7.73
C SER A 147 19.61 9.41 -6.44
N ASN A 148 18.29 9.19 -6.36
CA ASN A 148 17.60 8.70 -5.17
C ASN A 148 17.17 7.24 -5.32
N ILE A 149 17.58 6.58 -6.42
CA ILE A 149 17.39 5.16 -6.65
C ILE A 149 18.78 4.52 -6.73
N MET A 150 19.03 3.55 -5.87
CA MET A 150 20.29 2.79 -5.85
C MET A 150 20.10 1.44 -6.54
N LEU A 151 21.07 1.03 -7.35
CA LEU A 151 21.16 -0.32 -7.89
C LEU A 151 22.08 -1.14 -7.01
N GLN A 152 21.51 -2.05 -6.23
CA GLN A 152 22.29 -3.01 -5.45
C GLN A 152 22.36 -4.34 -6.17
N GLU A 153 23.57 -4.84 -6.38
CA GLU A 153 23.79 -6.22 -6.80
C GLU A 153 23.53 -7.14 -5.60
N LEU A 154 22.61 -8.08 -5.78
CA LEU A 154 22.31 -9.16 -4.84
C LEU A 154 23.31 -10.31 -5.02
N ASP A 155 23.34 -11.25 -4.08
CA ASP A 155 24.29 -12.39 -4.09
C ASP A 155 24.12 -13.30 -5.32
N ASP A 156 22.96 -13.26 -5.97
CA ASP A 156 22.64 -13.99 -7.20
C ASP A 156 23.00 -13.22 -8.49
N GLY A 157 23.56 -12.01 -8.35
CA GLY A 157 23.94 -11.13 -9.46
C GLY A 157 22.78 -10.27 -10.01
N MET A 158 21.56 -10.37 -9.47
CA MET A 158 20.47 -9.48 -9.86
C MET A 158 20.69 -8.07 -9.30
N LEU A 159 20.37 -7.06 -10.11
CA LEU A 159 20.34 -5.67 -9.66
C LEU A 159 18.96 -5.35 -9.09
N MET A 160 18.91 -5.01 -7.80
CA MET A 160 17.71 -4.55 -7.13
C MET A 160 17.70 -3.00 -7.07
N PRO A 161 16.78 -2.34 -7.79
CA PRO A 161 16.57 -0.91 -7.66
C PRO A 161 15.79 -0.60 -6.37
N THR A 162 16.33 0.31 -5.55
CA THR A 162 15.72 0.70 -4.27
C THR A 162 15.65 2.21 -4.12
N ILE A 163 14.50 2.73 -3.69
CA ILE A 163 14.30 4.12 -3.32
C ILE A 163 15.02 4.40 -1.99
N ILE A 164 16.01 5.29 -1.98
CA ILE A 164 16.92 5.48 -0.83
C ILE A 164 16.83 6.83 -0.11
N ASP A 165 16.22 7.86 -0.68
CA ASP A 165 16.15 9.20 -0.06
C ASP A 165 14.71 9.59 0.25
N LEU A 166 14.34 9.48 1.54
CA LEU A 166 13.01 9.81 2.05
C LEU A 166 12.93 11.24 2.61
N GLY A 167 13.91 12.11 2.30
CA GLY A 167 14.00 13.47 2.85
C GLY A 167 12.83 14.40 2.50
N HIS A 168 12.07 14.09 1.45
CA HIS A 168 10.94 14.88 0.96
C HIS A 168 9.60 14.18 1.16
N ILE A 169 9.58 13.06 1.89
CA ILE A 169 8.34 12.34 2.12
C ILE A 169 7.34 13.18 2.92
N SER A 170 6.07 13.12 2.52
CA SER A 170 5.00 13.81 3.22
C SER A 170 3.65 13.14 2.99
N TYR A 171 2.67 13.47 3.81
CA TYR A 171 1.26 13.30 3.41
C TYR A 171 0.91 14.19 2.21
N MET A 172 -0.29 14.04 1.66
CA MET A 172 -0.79 14.96 0.64
C MET A 172 -0.81 16.41 1.14
N VAL A 173 -0.16 17.30 0.38
CA VAL A 173 -0.05 18.72 0.73
C VAL A 173 -0.60 19.59 -0.38
N LYS A 174 -1.46 20.54 0.01
CA LYS A 174 -1.84 21.71 -0.78
C LYS A 174 -1.44 22.97 -0.03
N GLY A 175 -0.32 23.56 -0.42
CA GLY A 175 0.28 24.70 0.29
C GLY A 175 1.69 24.36 0.76
N ARG A 176 2.08 24.87 1.92
CA ARG A 176 3.47 24.76 2.39
C ARG A 176 3.79 23.30 2.80
N PRO A 177 4.77 22.63 2.17
CA PRO A 177 5.17 21.27 2.57
C PRO A 177 5.96 21.26 3.89
N THR A 178 6.02 20.08 4.52
CA THR A 178 6.80 19.80 5.73
C THR A 178 8.27 19.49 5.44
N PHE A 179 8.72 19.66 4.20
CA PHE A 179 10.09 19.43 3.72
C PHE A 179 10.62 20.67 2.98
N VAL A 180 11.93 20.70 2.73
CA VAL A 180 12.58 21.75 1.94
C VAL A 180 12.36 21.46 0.46
N ASP A 181 11.82 22.41 -0.30
CA ASP A 181 11.47 22.18 -1.72
C ASP A 181 12.44 22.81 -2.73
N GLU A 182 13.52 23.43 -2.25
CA GLU A 182 14.46 24.20 -3.07
C GLU A 182 15.47 23.31 -3.80
N ASP A 183 15.72 22.12 -3.28
CA ASP A 183 16.65 21.11 -3.77
C ASP A 183 16.02 20.07 -4.72
N LEU A 184 14.68 20.11 -4.85
CA LEU A 184 13.94 19.27 -5.79
C LEU A 184 14.35 19.53 -7.25
N MET A 185 14.60 18.46 -8.01
CA MET A 185 15.13 18.56 -9.38
C MET A 185 14.07 19.10 -10.37
N PRO A 186 14.24 20.29 -10.97
CA PRO A 186 13.14 20.97 -11.66
C PRO A 186 12.52 20.23 -12.85
N TYR A 187 13.32 19.45 -13.61
CA TYR A 187 12.81 18.70 -14.76
C TYR A 187 11.99 17.46 -14.36
N PHE A 188 12.24 16.89 -13.18
CA PHE A 188 11.50 15.76 -12.62
C PHE A 188 10.22 16.21 -11.91
N ARG A 189 10.17 17.47 -11.43
CA ARG A 189 9.01 18.03 -10.73
C ARG A 189 7.77 18.16 -11.62
N ALA A 190 6.64 17.60 -11.18
CA ALA A 190 5.35 17.81 -11.83
C ALA A 190 4.95 19.30 -11.84
N PRO A 191 4.29 19.82 -12.90
CA PRO A 191 3.90 21.23 -13.02
C PRO A 191 3.19 21.84 -11.81
N GLU A 192 2.33 21.08 -11.14
CA GLU A 192 1.59 21.53 -9.96
C GLU A 192 2.45 21.73 -8.71
N THR A 193 3.60 21.07 -8.61
CA THR A 193 4.50 21.16 -7.44
C THR A 193 5.18 22.53 -7.34
N PHE A 194 5.32 23.25 -8.47
CA PHE A 194 5.75 24.66 -8.47
C PHE A 194 4.73 25.60 -7.81
N ARG A 195 3.50 25.11 -7.58
CA ARG A 195 2.45 25.79 -6.81
C ARG A 195 2.23 25.11 -5.45
N ALA A 196 3.20 24.31 -5.01
CA ALA A 196 3.20 23.57 -3.77
C ALA A 196 1.97 22.65 -3.59
N VAL A 197 1.60 21.98 -4.68
CA VAL A 197 0.60 20.91 -4.66
C VAL A 197 1.33 19.60 -4.93
N TYR A 198 1.34 18.73 -3.92
CA TYR A 198 2.05 17.46 -3.91
C TYR A 198 1.02 16.34 -3.78
N THR A 199 0.96 15.47 -4.78
CA THR A 199 -0.02 14.38 -4.91
C THR A 199 0.65 13.11 -5.40
N VAL A 200 -0.02 11.96 -5.26
CA VAL A 200 0.49 10.69 -5.84
C VAL A 200 0.75 10.83 -7.35
N GLN A 201 -0.09 11.56 -8.09
CA GLN A 201 0.13 11.84 -9.52
C GLN A 201 1.36 12.72 -9.81
N SER A 202 1.90 13.40 -8.80
CA SER A 202 3.15 14.15 -8.90
C SER A 202 4.34 13.19 -8.89
N ASP A 203 4.31 12.12 -8.08
CA ASP A 203 5.30 11.03 -8.13
C ASP A 203 5.21 10.24 -9.44
N ILE A 204 4.01 10.04 -9.99
CA ILE A 204 3.81 9.41 -11.32
C ILE A 204 4.52 10.20 -12.41
N PHE A 205 4.39 11.53 -12.39
CA PHE A 205 5.11 12.38 -13.33
C PHE A 205 6.63 12.27 -13.16
N SER A 206 7.11 12.32 -11.92
CA SER A 206 8.53 12.16 -11.60
C SER A 206 9.08 10.80 -12.06
N THR A 207 8.26 9.74 -11.95
CA THR A 207 8.59 8.39 -12.43
C THR A 207 8.59 8.31 -13.96
N GLY A 208 7.67 9.01 -14.65
CA GLY A 208 7.74 9.17 -16.10
C GLY A 208 9.01 9.90 -16.55
N ALA A 209 9.46 10.89 -15.77
CA ALA A 209 10.71 11.59 -16.02
C ALA A 209 11.94 10.70 -15.75
N LEU A 210 11.86 9.81 -14.76
CA LEU A 210 12.86 8.77 -14.49
C LEU A 210 12.96 7.79 -15.66
N LEU A 211 11.85 7.21 -16.12
CA LEU A 211 11.84 6.30 -17.28
C LEU A 211 12.42 6.99 -18.54
N TYR A 212 12.03 8.24 -18.80
CA TYR A 212 12.63 9.04 -19.87
C TYR A 212 14.15 9.19 -19.68
N PHE A 213 14.62 9.51 -18.48
CA PHE A 213 16.05 9.66 -18.21
C PHE A 213 16.82 8.36 -18.44
N LEU A 214 16.28 7.22 -18.03
CA LEU A 214 16.89 5.91 -18.24
C LEU A 214 17.04 5.59 -19.74
N LEU A 215 16.03 5.91 -20.54
CA LEU A 215 16.02 5.63 -21.99
C LEU A 215 16.86 6.61 -22.82
N PHE A 216 16.99 7.88 -22.40
CA PHE A 216 17.63 8.93 -23.21
C PHE A 216 18.92 9.51 -22.61
N GLY A 217 19.25 9.17 -21.36
CA GLY A 217 20.43 9.68 -20.65
C GLY A 217 20.38 11.15 -20.25
N LYS A 218 19.23 11.80 -20.43
CA LYS A 218 19.01 13.24 -20.16
C LYS A 218 17.59 13.49 -19.68
N SER A 219 17.37 14.62 -19.02
CA SER A 219 16.05 14.95 -18.45
C SER A 219 15.04 15.30 -19.55
N PRO A 220 13.73 15.08 -19.34
CA PRO A 220 12.72 15.46 -20.32
C PRO A 220 12.68 16.99 -20.48
N TRP A 221 12.62 17.46 -21.72
CA TRP A 221 12.69 18.89 -22.11
C TRP A 221 13.96 19.64 -21.65
N GLU A 222 15.04 18.93 -21.31
CA GLU A 222 16.31 19.56 -20.98
C GLU A 222 16.81 20.39 -22.17
N SER A 223 16.89 21.70 -21.95
CA SER A 223 17.15 22.69 -23.02
C SER A 223 18.14 23.77 -22.63
N ILE A 224 18.32 24.01 -21.32
CA ILE A 224 19.32 24.91 -20.77
C ILE A 224 19.93 24.30 -19.51
N ASP A 225 21.14 24.70 -19.19
CA ASP A 225 21.74 24.39 -17.90
C ASP A 225 21.14 25.30 -16.81
N LEU A 226 20.26 24.74 -15.97
CA LEU A 226 19.58 25.49 -14.91
C LEU A 226 20.54 26.04 -13.84
N ARG A 227 21.78 25.53 -13.76
CA ARG A 227 22.82 26.05 -12.83
C ARG A 227 23.21 27.50 -13.16
N THR A 228 22.94 27.95 -14.39
CA THR A 228 23.19 29.33 -14.83
C THR A 228 22.19 30.35 -14.29
N LEU A 229 21.15 29.91 -13.57
CA LEU A 229 20.07 30.76 -13.06
C LEU A 229 20.24 31.14 -11.58
N ASP A 230 21.42 30.92 -10.99
CA ASP A 230 21.80 31.30 -9.62
C ASP A 230 20.82 30.86 -8.51
N GLY A 231 20.08 29.77 -8.73
CA GLY A 231 19.10 29.25 -7.76
C GLY A 231 17.80 30.07 -7.64
N ASP A 232 17.56 31.02 -8.54
CA ASP A 232 16.33 31.82 -8.56
C ASP A 232 15.13 30.94 -8.94
N LYS A 233 14.31 30.60 -7.93
CA LYS A 233 13.15 29.70 -8.08
C LYS A 233 12.18 30.16 -9.17
N GLN A 234 11.97 31.47 -9.30
CA GLN A 234 11.02 31.99 -10.27
C GLN A 234 11.57 31.83 -11.69
N LYS A 235 12.84 32.20 -11.91
CA LYS A 235 13.48 32.01 -13.23
C LYS A 235 13.56 30.54 -13.62
N ILE A 236 13.88 29.65 -12.68
CA ILE A 236 13.90 28.20 -12.91
C ILE A 236 12.51 27.70 -13.31
N ALA A 237 11.47 28.06 -12.56
CA ALA A 237 10.09 27.66 -12.87
C ALA A 237 9.64 28.18 -14.24
N GLU A 238 9.97 29.42 -14.59
CA GLU A 238 9.67 30.03 -15.89
C GLU A 238 10.43 29.34 -17.03
N ALA A 239 11.71 28.99 -16.82
CA ALA A 239 12.52 28.28 -17.80
C ALA A 239 11.98 26.87 -18.07
N VAL A 240 11.66 26.09 -17.03
CA VAL A 240 11.07 24.75 -17.17
C VAL A 240 9.69 24.84 -17.84
N LYS A 241 8.86 25.82 -17.44
CA LYS A 241 7.56 26.07 -18.08
C LYS A 241 7.70 26.42 -19.57
N LYS A 242 8.72 27.19 -19.94
CA LYS A 242 9.02 27.52 -21.34
C LYS A 242 9.48 26.28 -22.11
N ALA A 243 10.38 25.48 -21.54
CA ALA A 243 10.88 24.24 -22.15
C ALA A 243 9.74 23.25 -22.42
N ARG A 244 8.83 23.08 -21.46
CA ARG A 244 7.65 22.20 -21.59
C ARG A 244 6.65 22.66 -22.67
N LYS A 245 6.78 23.84 -23.27
CA LYS A 245 5.94 24.23 -24.43
C LYS A 245 6.36 23.53 -25.72
N GLN A 246 7.60 23.06 -25.79
CA GLN A 246 8.09 22.26 -26.90
C GLN A 246 7.55 20.83 -26.79
N ASP A 247 7.47 20.15 -27.93
CA ASP A 247 7.10 18.74 -27.95
C ASP A 247 8.15 17.90 -27.24
N LEU A 248 7.70 16.85 -26.57
CA LEU A 248 8.59 15.89 -25.93
C LEU A 248 9.29 15.07 -27.02
N VAL A 249 10.62 15.06 -27.01
CA VAL A 249 11.42 14.28 -27.95
C VAL A 249 11.35 12.81 -27.54
N LEU A 250 10.66 11.99 -28.33
CA LEU A 250 10.47 10.56 -28.04
C LEU A 250 11.22 9.65 -29.02
N GLU A 251 11.97 10.24 -29.94
CA GLU A 251 12.82 9.54 -30.89
C GLU A 251 14.11 10.33 -31.12
N THR A 252 15.21 9.61 -31.25
CA THR A 252 16.52 10.15 -31.66
C THR A 252 17.17 9.17 -32.64
N GLU A 253 18.32 9.53 -33.21
CA GLU A 253 19.09 8.59 -34.03
C GLU A 253 19.49 7.32 -33.26
N GLN A 254 19.66 7.43 -31.93
CA GLN A 254 20.13 6.36 -31.04
C GLN A 254 18.98 5.60 -30.36
N VAL A 255 17.82 6.23 -30.19
CA VAL A 255 16.68 5.68 -29.45
C VAL A 255 15.43 5.75 -30.31
N LYS A 256 14.89 4.58 -30.66
CA LYS A 256 13.63 4.43 -31.40
C LYS A 256 12.63 3.68 -30.54
N LEU A 257 11.73 4.44 -29.91
CA LEU A 257 10.73 3.85 -29.03
C LEU A 257 9.56 3.26 -29.84
N PRO A 258 9.00 2.11 -29.44
CA PRO A 258 7.71 1.65 -29.93
C PRO A 258 6.59 2.64 -29.63
N ASP A 259 5.53 2.64 -30.45
CA ASP A 259 4.43 3.61 -30.29
C ASP A 259 3.70 3.49 -28.95
N TYR A 260 3.58 2.28 -28.40
CA TYR A 260 3.02 2.09 -27.06
C TYR A 260 3.85 2.79 -25.99
N MET A 261 5.19 2.72 -26.07
CA MET A 261 6.08 3.33 -25.10
C MET A 261 6.04 4.86 -25.20
N LYS A 262 5.91 5.39 -26.43
CA LYS A 262 5.65 6.82 -26.63
C LYS A 262 4.35 7.25 -25.94
N ALA A 263 3.27 6.48 -26.10
CA ALA A 263 1.99 6.78 -25.49
C ALA A 263 2.06 6.74 -23.96
N ILE A 264 2.76 5.75 -23.39
CA ILE A 264 2.99 5.64 -21.94
C ILE A 264 3.77 6.84 -21.40
N LEU A 265 4.89 7.20 -22.03
CA LEU A 265 5.68 8.38 -21.63
C LEU A 265 4.87 9.67 -21.75
N GLN A 266 4.10 9.85 -22.82
CA GLN A 266 3.22 11.01 -23.00
C GLN A 266 2.16 11.10 -21.90
N LYS A 267 1.56 9.97 -21.52
CA LYS A 267 0.57 9.89 -20.45
C LYS A 267 1.21 10.19 -19.08
N ALA A 268 2.30 9.52 -18.71
CA ALA A 268 2.99 9.75 -17.44
C ALA A 268 3.47 11.20 -17.29
N LEU A 269 4.02 11.79 -18.36
CA LEU A 269 4.56 13.15 -18.41
C LEU A 269 3.51 14.21 -18.80
N ALA A 270 2.22 13.88 -18.77
CA ALA A 270 1.18 14.83 -19.12
C ALA A 270 1.18 16.05 -18.19
N LYS A 271 0.97 17.25 -18.76
CA LYS A 271 1.04 18.50 -17.99
C LYS A 271 -0.09 18.64 -16.99
N LYS A 272 -1.29 18.15 -17.34
CA LYS A 272 -2.43 18.09 -16.44
C LYS A 272 -2.40 16.76 -15.69
N ARG A 273 -2.74 16.80 -14.40
CA ARG A 273 -2.79 15.61 -13.55
C ARG A 273 -3.84 14.59 -14.02
N SER A 274 -5.00 15.06 -14.46
CA SER A 274 -6.10 14.23 -14.96
C SER A 274 -5.73 13.36 -16.16
N ASP A 275 -4.68 13.76 -16.88
CA ASP A 275 -4.26 13.11 -18.13
C ASP A 275 -3.14 12.09 -17.87
N ARG A 276 -2.71 11.92 -16.61
CA ARG A 276 -1.68 10.94 -16.19
C ARG A 276 -2.32 9.63 -15.74
N PHE A 277 -1.48 8.63 -15.48
CA PHE A 277 -1.90 7.44 -14.72
C PHE A 277 -2.41 7.84 -13.32
N VAL A 278 -3.46 7.17 -12.86
CA VAL A 278 -4.15 7.54 -11.62
C VAL A 278 -3.32 7.10 -10.41
N SER A 279 -2.67 5.94 -10.48
CA SER A 279 -1.80 5.36 -9.45
C SER A 279 -0.49 4.80 -10.01
N ALA A 280 0.42 4.41 -9.11
CA ALA A 280 1.65 3.71 -9.49
C ALA A 280 1.36 2.30 -10.05
N ALA A 281 0.34 1.63 -9.51
CA ALA A 281 -0.16 0.35 -10.03
C ALA A 281 -0.68 0.48 -11.47
N ASP A 282 -1.47 1.51 -11.79
CA ASP A 282 -1.96 1.71 -13.18
C ASP A 282 -0.83 1.96 -14.18
N PHE A 283 0.22 2.67 -13.73
CA PHE A 283 1.39 2.89 -14.56
C PHE A 283 2.18 1.58 -14.73
N ALA A 284 2.34 0.78 -13.67
CA ALA A 284 3.00 -0.51 -13.75
C ALA A 284 2.27 -1.48 -14.67
N GLN A 285 0.94 -1.57 -14.54
CA GLN A 285 0.09 -2.40 -15.37
C GLN A 285 0.23 -2.05 -16.86
N ALA A 286 0.19 -0.76 -17.20
CA ALA A 286 0.37 -0.30 -18.58
C ALA A 286 1.75 -0.64 -19.16
N LEU A 287 2.80 -0.76 -18.32
CA LEU A 287 4.11 -1.22 -18.75
C LEU A 287 4.13 -2.75 -18.94
N ILE A 288 3.56 -3.52 -18.01
CA ILE A 288 3.51 -4.98 -18.03
C ILE A 288 2.75 -5.49 -19.26
N GLU A 289 1.56 -4.95 -19.52
CA GLU A 289 0.70 -5.33 -20.66
C GLU A 289 1.41 -5.23 -22.02
N GLN A 290 2.35 -4.29 -22.13
CA GLN A 290 3.01 -3.99 -23.40
C GLN A 290 4.37 -4.66 -23.55
N VAL A 291 5.04 -5.01 -22.45
CA VAL A 291 6.43 -5.52 -22.44
C VAL A 291 6.48 -7.01 -22.19
N MET A 292 5.54 -7.56 -21.41
CA MET A 292 5.46 -8.98 -21.11
C MET A 292 4.04 -9.49 -21.38
N PRO A 293 3.58 -9.56 -22.65
CA PRO A 293 2.23 -9.97 -22.97
C PRO A 293 1.90 -11.39 -22.48
N GLU A 294 2.90 -12.26 -22.27
CA GLU A 294 2.72 -13.59 -21.67
C GLU A 294 2.59 -13.56 -20.13
N LEU A 295 3.28 -12.64 -19.44
CA LEU A 295 3.12 -12.44 -18.00
C LEU A 295 1.82 -11.70 -17.69
N ALA A 296 1.46 -10.72 -18.53
CA ALA A 296 0.13 -10.11 -18.56
C ALA A 296 -0.94 -11.17 -18.85
N LYS A 297 -0.66 -12.15 -19.72
CA LYS A 297 -1.53 -13.32 -19.92
C LYS A 297 -1.61 -14.23 -18.71
N LEU A 298 -0.53 -14.47 -17.97
CA LEU A 298 -0.54 -15.28 -16.74
C LEU A 298 -1.24 -14.57 -15.58
N MET A 299 -1.12 -13.24 -15.50
CA MET A 299 -1.88 -12.40 -14.57
C MET A 299 -3.35 -12.33 -14.99
N GLU A 300 -3.63 -12.16 -16.29
CA GLU A 300 -4.96 -12.28 -16.88
C GLU A 300 -5.50 -13.70 -16.80
N ASP A 301 -4.70 -14.77 -16.77
CA ASP A 301 -5.19 -16.16 -16.70
C ASP A 301 -5.47 -16.54 -15.25
N ASN A 302 -4.73 -15.95 -14.29
CA ASN A 302 -5.10 -15.95 -12.88
C ASN A 302 -6.35 -15.09 -12.61
N GLU A 303 -6.55 -13.98 -13.34
CA GLU A 303 -7.80 -13.20 -13.31
C GLU A 303 -8.93 -13.85 -14.14
N LYS A 304 -8.64 -14.56 -15.25
CA LYS A 304 -9.62 -15.24 -16.13
C LYS A 304 -10.11 -16.55 -15.57
N ALA A 305 -9.32 -17.23 -14.75
CA ALA A 305 -9.83 -18.27 -13.88
C ALA A 305 -10.94 -17.73 -12.95
N ASP A 306 -10.92 -16.43 -12.64
CA ASP A 306 -11.95 -15.72 -11.89
C ASP A 306 -12.98 -14.96 -12.79
N GLU A 307 -12.72 -14.79 -14.10
CA GLU A 307 -13.48 -13.91 -15.02
C GLU A 307 -14.17 -14.59 -16.23
N GLU A 308 -14.26 -15.92 -16.35
CA GLU A 308 -15.00 -16.59 -17.45
C GLU A 308 -16.53 -16.31 -17.51
N GLY A 309 -17.03 -15.27 -16.84
CA GLY A 309 -18.43 -14.87 -16.81
C GLY A 309 -18.73 -13.38 -17.05
N MET A 310 -17.92 -12.55 -17.72
CA MET A 310 -18.31 -11.14 -17.97
C MET A 310 -17.88 -10.59 -19.35
N GLN A 311 -18.84 -10.05 -20.12
CA GLN A 311 -18.61 -9.25 -21.33
C GLN A 311 -18.68 -7.75 -21.01
N GLU A 312 -17.69 -6.98 -21.47
CA GLU A 312 -17.51 -5.55 -21.22
C GLU A 312 -18.43 -4.61 -22.02
N ASN A 313 -18.76 -3.45 -21.44
CA ASN A 313 -19.30 -2.28 -22.14
C ASN A 313 -18.70 -0.98 -21.53
N PRO A 314 -18.04 -0.10 -22.30
CA PRO A 314 -17.00 0.80 -21.77
C PRO A 314 -17.49 2.21 -21.36
N ASN A 315 -18.52 2.32 -20.51
CA ASN A 315 -19.04 3.66 -20.16
C ASN A 315 -19.52 3.86 -18.71
N LEU A 316 -18.79 3.33 -17.73
CA LEU A 316 -18.92 3.75 -16.33
C LEU A 316 -17.50 3.90 -15.73
N GLY A 317 -17.36 4.79 -14.74
CA GLY A 317 -16.15 4.91 -13.90
C GLY A 317 -15.87 3.62 -13.12
N PRO A 318 -15.01 3.63 -12.07
CA PRO A 318 -14.37 2.44 -11.50
C PRO A 318 -15.34 1.25 -11.47
N THR A 319 -14.96 0.18 -12.16
CA THR A 319 -15.85 -0.91 -12.56
C THR A 319 -16.59 -1.47 -11.35
N ILE A 320 -17.90 -1.17 -11.26
CA ILE A 320 -18.78 -1.80 -10.29
C ILE A 320 -18.99 -3.25 -10.75
N THR A 321 -18.14 -4.15 -10.27
CA THR A 321 -18.18 -5.56 -10.62
C THR A 321 -19.35 -6.23 -9.90
N VAL A 322 -20.46 -6.39 -10.61
CA VAL A 322 -21.65 -7.11 -10.11
C VAL A 322 -21.47 -8.61 -10.36
N LYS A 323 -21.16 -9.37 -9.32
CA LYS A 323 -21.12 -10.84 -9.33
C LYS A 323 -22.51 -11.40 -9.03
N LYS A 324 -22.78 -12.63 -9.45
CA LYS A 324 -23.92 -13.42 -8.97
C LYS A 324 -23.38 -14.41 -7.94
N GLY A 325 -24.05 -14.59 -6.81
CA GLY A 325 -23.69 -15.62 -5.83
C GLY A 325 -23.78 -17.01 -6.46
N SER A 326 -22.65 -17.51 -6.93
CA SER A 326 -22.48 -18.87 -7.47
C SER A 326 -21.06 -19.32 -7.13
N GLY A 327 -20.90 -19.81 -5.91
CA GLY A 327 -19.65 -20.34 -5.36
C GLY A 327 -19.98 -21.37 -4.27
N SER A 328 -18.96 -21.92 -3.62
CA SER A 328 -19.12 -22.90 -2.53
C SER A 328 -19.71 -22.30 -1.25
N GLY A 329 -19.95 -20.98 -1.19
CA GLY A 329 -20.56 -20.33 -0.05
C GLY A 329 -19.76 -20.60 1.23
N PHE A 330 -20.42 -21.01 2.30
CA PHE A 330 -19.73 -21.33 3.56
C PHE A 330 -18.83 -22.57 3.50
N ASP A 331 -18.88 -23.38 2.44
CA ASP A 331 -17.94 -24.49 2.26
C ASP A 331 -16.52 -23.98 1.93
N ASN A 332 -16.38 -22.71 1.51
CA ASN A 332 -15.08 -22.04 1.35
C ASN A 332 -14.46 -21.57 2.68
N VAL A 333 -15.20 -21.63 3.78
CA VAL A 333 -14.72 -21.21 5.10
C VAL A 333 -14.55 -22.46 5.94
N THR A 334 -13.35 -22.92 6.21
CA THR A 334 -13.17 -24.02 7.16
C THR A 334 -13.35 -23.54 8.60
N GLY A 335 -13.96 -24.40 9.43
CA GLY A 335 -14.24 -24.13 10.84
C GLY A 335 -15.26 -23.02 11.04
N ARG A 336 -15.20 -22.35 12.19
CA ARG A 336 -16.08 -21.22 12.57
C ARG A 336 -17.57 -21.58 12.53
N ASP A 337 -17.90 -22.81 12.93
CA ASP A 337 -19.26 -23.34 12.82
C ASP A 337 -20.28 -22.50 13.59
N GLU A 338 -19.91 -22.01 14.78
CA GLU A 338 -20.77 -21.13 15.58
C GLU A 338 -21.12 -19.83 14.84
N LEU A 339 -20.13 -19.19 14.18
CA LEU A 339 -20.36 -17.98 13.39
C LEU A 339 -21.24 -18.27 12.17
N LYS A 340 -20.99 -19.37 11.45
CA LYS A 340 -21.81 -19.77 10.31
C LYS A 340 -23.26 -20.06 10.73
N GLU A 341 -23.46 -20.75 11.84
CA GLU A 341 -24.79 -21.02 12.39
C GLU A 341 -25.50 -19.72 12.79
N GLN A 342 -24.80 -18.79 13.44
CA GLN A 342 -25.33 -17.46 13.76
C GLN A 342 -25.77 -16.71 12.50
N LEU A 343 -24.90 -16.62 11.47
CA LEU A 343 -25.22 -15.97 10.20
C LEU A 343 -26.42 -16.63 9.50
N ARG A 344 -26.49 -17.97 9.51
CA ARG A 344 -27.62 -18.73 8.95
C ARG A 344 -28.92 -18.42 9.67
N LYS A 345 -28.91 -18.47 11.00
CA LYS A 345 -30.09 -18.32 11.83
C LYS A 345 -30.61 -16.89 11.89
N GLU A 346 -29.70 -15.92 12.02
CA GLU A 346 -30.05 -14.53 12.30
C GLU A 346 -30.26 -13.69 11.05
N VAL A 347 -29.65 -14.08 9.92
CA VAL A 347 -29.68 -13.29 8.68
C VAL A 347 -30.20 -14.10 7.50
N LEU A 348 -29.53 -15.20 7.19
CA LEU A 348 -29.78 -15.98 5.97
C LEU A 348 -31.21 -16.54 5.91
N PHE A 349 -31.70 -17.08 7.04
CA PHE A 349 -33.04 -17.64 7.16
C PHE A 349 -34.13 -16.64 6.77
N ALA A 350 -34.03 -15.41 7.27
CA ALA A 350 -35.01 -14.35 6.99
C ALA A 350 -34.99 -13.92 5.52
N LEU A 351 -33.79 -13.81 4.92
CA LEU A 351 -33.63 -13.40 3.52
C LEU A 351 -34.05 -14.47 2.52
N GLN A 352 -33.78 -15.75 2.82
CA GLN A 352 -34.15 -16.88 1.95
C GLN A 352 -35.61 -17.32 2.10
N ASN A 353 -36.29 -16.94 3.19
CA ASN A 353 -37.68 -17.32 3.46
C ASN A 353 -38.58 -16.08 3.68
N PRO A 354 -38.79 -15.21 2.68
CA PRO A 354 -39.51 -13.95 2.85
C PRO A 354 -40.96 -14.13 3.36
N GLU A 355 -41.67 -15.17 2.90
CA GLU A 355 -43.03 -15.47 3.38
C GLU A 355 -43.05 -15.79 4.89
N LYS A 356 -42.06 -16.57 5.37
CA LYS A 356 -41.93 -16.85 6.81
C LYS A 356 -41.52 -15.58 7.55
N ALA A 357 -40.59 -14.80 7.00
CA ALA A 357 -40.19 -13.54 7.62
C ALA A 357 -41.38 -12.60 7.82
N GLU A 358 -42.30 -12.53 6.86
CA GLU A 358 -43.53 -11.75 6.95
C GLU A 358 -44.51 -12.33 8.00
N ILE A 359 -44.81 -13.63 7.94
CA ILE A 359 -45.73 -14.31 8.88
C ILE A 359 -45.26 -14.12 10.33
N TYR A 360 -43.96 -14.30 10.58
CA TYR A 360 -43.36 -14.20 11.91
C TYR A 360 -42.94 -12.76 12.27
N LYS A 361 -43.16 -11.78 11.39
CA LYS A 361 -42.80 -10.37 11.57
C LYS A 361 -41.34 -10.19 11.99
N LEU A 362 -40.45 -10.92 11.33
CA LEU A 362 -39.01 -10.81 11.59
C LEU A 362 -38.52 -9.41 11.24
N PRO A 363 -37.55 -8.86 12.01
CA PRO A 363 -37.01 -7.54 11.74
C PRO A 363 -36.30 -7.51 10.39
N ALA A 364 -36.54 -6.48 9.61
CA ALA A 364 -35.79 -6.23 8.39
C ALA A 364 -34.33 -5.89 8.72
N ILE A 365 -33.40 -6.36 7.88
CA ILE A 365 -31.96 -6.21 8.09
C ILE A 365 -31.42 -5.39 6.92
N ASN A 366 -30.97 -4.17 7.21
CA ASN A 366 -30.36 -3.27 6.23
C ASN A 366 -28.87 -3.58 6.08
N GLY A 367 -28.20 -3.95 7.17
CA GLY A 367 -26.82 -4.34 7.08
C GLY A 367 -26.27 -5.11 8.28
N ILE A 368 -25.13 -5.76 8.04
CA ILE A 368 -24.39 -6.55 9.02
C ILE A 368 -22.93 -6.13 9.03
N LEU A 369 -22.27 -6.21 10.19
CA LEU A 369 -20.84 -5.96 10.36
C LEU A 369 -20.13 -7.20 10.88
N LEU A 370 -19.09 -7.64 10.18
CA LEU A 370 -18.14 -8.66 10.61
C LEU A 370 -16.90 -7.97 11.19
N TYR A 371 -16.64 -8.12 12.49
CA TYR A 371 -15.51 -7.47 13.14
C TYR A 371 -14.61 -8.46 13.87
N GLY A 372 -13.33 -8.11 14.01
CA GLY A 372 -12.36 -8.96 14.69
C GLY A 372 -10.93 -8.63 14.30
N PRO A 373 -9.93 -9.25 14.95
CA PRO A 373 -8.52 -8.97 14.69
C PRO A 373 -8.15 -9.15 13.21
N PRO A 374 -7.13 -8.44 12.69
CA PRO A 374 -6.65 -8.66 11.33
C PRO A 374 -6.13 -10.11 11.16
N GLY A 375 -6.16 -10.60 9.93
CA GLY A 375 -5.75 -11.99 9.62
C GLY A 375 -6.75 -13.09 10.03
N CYS A 376 -7.91 -12.76 10.61
CA CYS A 376 -8.93 -13.73 11.03
C CYS A 376 -9.87 -14.21 9.89
N GLY A 377 -9.64 -13.82 8.64
CA GLY A 377 -10.46 -14.25 7.49
C GLY A 377 -11.81 -13.53 7.33
N LYS A 378 -11.94 -12.28 7.81
CA LYS A 378 -13.19 -11.50 7.71
C LYS A 378 -13.64 -11.27 6.26
N SER A 379 -12.73 -10.89 5.38
CA SER A 379 -13.01 -10.68 3.95
C SER A 379 -13.48 -11.98 3.28
N LEU A 380 -12.85 -13.12 3.63
CA LEU A 380 -13.25 -14.44 3.16
C LEU A 380 -14.66 -14.81 3.63
N VAL A 381 -14.98 -14.59 4.92
CA VAL A 381 -16.33 -14.85 5.46
C VAL A 381 -17.37 -13.95 4.81
N LEU A 382 -17.05 -12.66 4.59
CA LEU A 382 -17.93 -11.72 3.90
C LEU A 382 -18.27 -12.19 2.48
N GLN A 383 -17.26 -12.60 1.71
CA GLN A 383 -17.46 -13.07 0.34
C GLN A 383 -18.25 -14.39 0.32
N SER A 384 -17.87 -15.33 1.19
CA SER A 384 -18.54 -16.63 1.31
C SER A 384 -20.01 -16.48 1.72
N PHE A 385 -20.32 -15.51 2.58
CA PHE A 385 -21.70 -15.20 2.97
C PHE A 385 -22.51 -14.62 1.79
N ALA A 386 -21.92 -13.74 0.98
CA ALA A 386 -22.57 -13.21 -0.22
C ALA A 386 -22.83 -14.31 -1.27
N GLU A 387 -21.89 -15.25 -1.41
CA GLU A 387 -22.06 -16.43 -2.27
C GLU A 387 -23.15 -17.38 -1.75
N GLU A 388 -23.18 -17.67 -0.44
CA GLU A 388 -24.21 -18.52 0.21
C GLU A 388 -25.62 -17.93 0.04
N LEU A 389 -25.75 -16.59 0.01
CA LEU A 389 -27.03 -15.92 -0.25
C LEU A 389 -27.56 -16.16 -1.67
N GLY A 390 -26.68 -16.38 -2.64
CA GLY A 390 -27.04 -16.60 -4.05
C GLY A 390 -27.58 -15.35 -4.77
N PHE A 391 -27.49 -14.17 -4.15
CA PHE A 391 -27.95 -12.90 -4.72
C PHE A 391 -26.86 -12.25 -5.58
N HIS A 392 -27.23 -11.20 -6.32
CA HIS A 392 -26.22 -10.35 -6.94
C HIS A 392 -25.41 -9.64 -5.86
N TYR A 393 -24.11 -9.49 -6.02
CA TYR A 393 -23.30 -8.76 -5.07
C TYR A 393 -22.18 -7.95 -5.73
N SER A 394 -21.72 -6.91 -5.05
CA SER A 394 -20.54 -6.13 -5.43
C SER A 394 -19.65 -5.95 -4.22
N LEU A 395 -18.35 -6.24 -4.37
CA LEU A 395 -17.35 -6.03 -3.34
C LEU A 395 -16.62 -4.71 -3.56
N ILE A 396 -16.57 -3.89 -2.52
CA ILE A 396 -15.76 -2.69 -2.44
C ILE A 396 -14.76 -2.88 -1.31
N LYS A 397 -13.49 -2.56 -1.55
CA LYS A 397 -12.47 -2.50 -0.51
C LYS A 397 -12.32 -1.06 0.01
N GLY A 398 -12.51 -0.90 1.31
CA GLY A 398 -12.52 0.37 2.00
C GLY A 398 -11.18 1.09 1.93
N ALA A 399 -10.04 0.39 2.08
CA ALA A 399 -8.72 0.99 1.88
C ALA A 399 -8.56 1.56 0.47
N GLU A 400 -8.98 0.84 -0.57
CA GLU A 400 -8.90 1.30 -1.97
C GLU A 400 -9.78 2.53 -2.22
N MET A 401 -10.90 2.66 -1.50
CA MET A 401 -11.81 3.83 -1.55
C MET A 401 -11.38 4.99 -0.64
N GLY A 402 -10.70 4.70 0.48
CA GLY A 402 -10.28 5.66 1.51
C GLY A 402 -9.12 6.56 1.09
N HIS A 403 -8.32 6.14 0.11
CA HIS A 403 -7.28 6.96 -0.51
C HIS A 403 -7.82 8.12 -1.36
N ILE A 404 -9.14 8.20 -1.58
CA ILE A 404 -9.77 9.07 -2.56
C ILE A 404 -10.39 10.31 -1.85
N TYR A 405 -9.55 11.30 -1.55
CA TYR A 405 -10.02 12.70 -1.41
C TYR A 405 -10.26 13.34 -2.79
N GLN A 406 -10.95 12.63 -3.70
CA GLN A 406 -11.43 13.18 -4.96
C GLN A 406 -12.95 13.16 -5.01
N GLU A 407 -13.52 14.26 -5.49
CA GLU A 407 -14.89 14.36 -5.98
C GLU A 407 -15.23 13.09 -6.77
N GLY A 408 -16.22 12.31 -6.31
CA GLY A 408 -16.73 11.13 -7.03
C GLY A 408 -16.88 9.83 -6.23
N VAL A 409 -16.27 9.65 -5.05
CA VAL A 409 -16.48 8.42 -4.24
C VAL A 409 -17.93 8.27 -3.81
N LEU A 410 -18.52 9.36 -3.30
CA LEU A 410 -19.93 9.39 -2.93
C LEU A 410 -20.82 9.21 -4.15
N ASP A 411 -20.44 9.72 -5.31
CA ASP A 411 -21.18 9.52 -6.55
C ASP A 411 -21.08 8.08 -7.05
N ASN A 412 -19.93 7.42 -6.87
CA ASN A 412 -19.73 6.02 -7.22
C ASN A 412 -20.46 5.08 -6.26
N LEU A 413 -20.42 5.37 -4.95
CA LEU A 413 -21.27 4.70 -3.96
C LEU A 413 -22.74 4.90 -4.28
N GLN A 414 -23.18 6.13 -4.57
CA GLN A 414 -24.56 6.40 -4.96
C GLN A 414 -24.96 5.59 -6.21
N ARG A 415 -24.12 5.59 -7.25
CA ARG A 415 -24.35 4.78 -8.47
C ARG A 415 -24.42 3.29 -8.18
N LEU A 416 -23.61 2.77 -7.25
CA LEU A 416 -23.69 1.38 -6.84
C LEU A 416 -25.03 1.10 -6.14
N PHE A 417 -25.46 1.95 -5.20
CA PHE A 417 -26.74 1.78 -4.53
C PHE A 417 -27.92 1.87 -5.52
N ASP A 418 -27.86 2.79 -6.47
CA ASP A 418 -28.87 2.92 -7.53
C ASP A 418 -28.89 1.67 -8.43
N ALA A 419 -27.71 1.15 -8.81
CA ALA A 419 -27.60 -0.06 -9.61
C ALA A 419 -28.05 -1.32 -8.84
N ALA A 420 -27.77 -1.38 -7.54
CA ALA A 420 -28.19 -2.45 -6.65
C ALA A 420 -29.72 -2.47 -6.48
N GLU A 421 -30.35 -1.30 -6.38
CA GLU A 421 -31.82 -1.18 -6.31
C GLU A 421 -32.48 -1.71 -7.59
N ILE A 422 -31.91 -1.39 -8.76
CA ILE A 422 -32.41 -1.91 -10.06
C ILE A 422 -32.24 -3.43 -10.16
N LYS A 423 -31.14 -3.98 -9.61
CA LYS A 423 -30.78 -5.40 -9.69
C LYS A 423 -31.19 -6.21 -8.46
N ALA A 424 -32.02 -5.65 -7.57
CA ALA A 424 -32.44 -6.33 -6.35
C ALA A 424 -33.11 -7.70 -6.66
N PRO A 425 -32.86 -8.75 -5.84
CA PRO A 425 -32.13 -8.72 -4.57
C PRO A 425 -30.60 -8.62 -4.73
N PHE A 426 -29.98 -7.74 -3.93
CA PHE A 426 -28.57 -7.36 -4.09
C PHE A 426 -27.82 -7.25 -2.75
N VAL A 427 -26.56 -7.64 -2.71
CA VAL A 427 -25.67 -7.52 -1.56
C VAL A 427 -24.53 -6.55 -1.86
N ILE A 428 -24.44 -5.47 -1.10
CA ILE A 428 -23.31 -4.53 -1.17
C ILE A 428 -22.29 -4.94 -0.11
N CYS A 429 -21.15 -5.43 -0.55
CA CYS A 429 -20.06 -5.86 0.32
C CYS A 429 -19.03 -4.74 0.47
N ILE A 430 -18.74 -4.34 1.71
CA ILE A 430 -17.76 -3.30 2.05
C ILE A 430 -16.70 -3.90 2.97
N ASP A 431 -15.51 -4.17 2.44
CA ASP A 431 -14.36 -4.56 3.26
C ASP A 431 -13.80 -3.30 3.94
N GLU A 432 -13.43 -3.37 5.22
CA GLU A 432 -12.81 -2.25 5.98
C GLU A 432 -13.64 -0.96 6.00
N LEU A 433 -14.86 -1.06 6.52
CA LEU A 433 -15.85 0.03 6.58
C LEU A 433 -15.33 1.30 7.28
N GLU A 434 -14.38 1.19 8.20
CA GLU A 434 -13.76 2.31 8.90
C GLU A 434 -13.13 3.35 7.95
N PHE A 435 -12.70 2.95 6.76
CA PHE A 435 -12.16 3.88 5.75
C PHE A 435 -13.26 4.63 4.97
N ILE A 436 -14.45 4.04 4.82
CA ILE A 436 -15.56 4.66 4.10
C ILE A 436 -16.39 5.55 5.02
N ALA A 437 -16.61 5.12 6.26
CA ALA A 437 -17.38 5.87 7.25
C ALA A 437 -16.61 6.08 8.55
N PRO A 438 -15.51 6.85 8.52
CA PRO A 438 -14.70 7.10 9.70
C PRO A 438 -15.44 7.95 10.73
N ASN A 439 -15.16 7.70 12.00
CA ASN A 439 -15.51 8.56 13.11
C ASN A 439 -14.77 9.91 13.00
N ALA A 440 -15.39 11.00 13.44
CA ALA A 440 -14.85 12.37 13.32
C ALA A 440 -13.83 12.76 14.41
N GLY A 441 -13.36 11.80 15.22
CA GLY A 441 -12.38 12.03 16.30
C GLY A 441 -12.99 12.60 17.60
N GLU A 442 -12.21 13.37 18.37
CA GLU A 442 -12.53 13.83 19.75
C GLU A 442 -13.76 14.77 19.86
N LYS A 443 -14.34 15.22 18.75
CA LYS A 443 -15.58 15.99 18.78
C LYS A 443 -16.75 15.01 18.90
N GLU A 444 -17.18 14.76 20.13
CA GLU A 444 -18.20 13.78 20.58
C GLU A 444 -19.54 13.73 19.80
N ASN A 445 -19.80 14.61 18.83
CA ASN A 445 -21.01 14.63 18.00
C ASN A 445 -20.77 15.01 16.53
N ALA A 446 -19.53 15.10 16.07
CA ALA A 446 -19.26 15.43 14.67
C ALA A 446 -19.48 14.19 13.79
N ILE A 447 -20.23 14.36 12.69
CA ILE A 447 -20.45 13.32 11.68
C ILE A 447 -19.67 13.74 10.44
N THR A 448 -18.84 12.84 9.92
CA THR A 448 -18.10 13.09 8.67
C THR A 448 -19.09 13.15 7.50
N PRO A 449 -18.85 13.98 6.47
CA PRO A 449 -19.71 14.03 5.28
C PRO A 449 -19.93 12.66 4.64
N GLN A 450 -18.89 11.81 4.67
CA GLN A 450 -18.91 10.45 4.15
C GLN A 450 -19.86 9.55 4.96
N ALA A 451 -19.74 9.55 6.29
CA ALA A 451 -20.64 8.78 7.15
C ALA A 451 -22.09 9.28 7.05
N SER A 452 -22.30 10.59 6.91
CA SER A 452 -23.62 11.18 6.70
C SER A 452 -24.25 10.74 5.37
N ALA A 453 -23.47 10.72 4.29
CA ALA A 453 -23.94 10.29 2.98
C ALA A 453 -24.23 8.78 2.94
N LEU A 454 -23.31 7.96 3.45
CA LEU A 454 -23.52 6.51 3.54
C LEU A 454 -24.74 6.16 4.41
N PHE A 455 -24.93 6.86 5.53
CA PHE A 455 -26.13 6.71 6.36
C PHE A 455 -27.41 6.97 5.55
N GLY A 456 -27.42 8.03 4.75
CA GLY A 456 -28.54 8.35 3.86
C GLY A 456 -28.82 7.25 2.81
N MET A 457 -27.78 6.59 2.31
CA MET A 457 -27.89 5.49 1.33
C MET A 457 -28.34 4.17 1.97
N MET A 458 -27.84 3.87 3.18
CA MET A 458 -28.15 2.62 3.92
C MET A 458 -29.55 2.60 4.52
N ASN A 459 -30.12 3.78 4.79
CA ASN A 459 -31.45 3.87 5.35
C ASN A 459 -32.49 3.24 4.39
N GLU A 460 -33.27 2.30 4.91
CA GLU A 460 -34.30 1.54 4.16
C GLU A 460 -33.80 0.61 3.04
N CYS A 461 -32.50 0.28 2.99
CA CYS A 461 -31.94 -0.69 2.03
C CYS A 461 -32.74 -2.00 1.97
N SER A 462 -33.18 -2.51 3.12
CA SER A 462 -33.98 -3.73 3.20
C SER A 462 -35.30 -3.65 2.43
N LYS A 463 -35.97 -2.48 2.41
CA LYS A 463 -37.21 -2.28 1.62
C LYS A 463 -36.95 -2.28 0.12
N LYS A 464 -35.72 -1.93 -0.28
CA LYS A 464 -35.24 -1.93 -1.66
C LYS A 464 -34.67 -3.28 -2.09
N GLY A 465 -34.72 -4.29 -1.22
CA GLY A 465 -34.11 -5.61 -1.49
C GLY A 465 -32.58 -5.59 -1.49
N ILE A 466 -31.97 -4.62 -0.80
CA ILE A 466 -30.52 -4.47 -0.68
C ILE A 466 -30.09 -4.85 0.74
N LEU A 467 -29.04 -5.67 0.86
CA LEU A 467 -28.34 -5.96 2.11
C LEU A 467 -26.91 -5.39 2.04
N VAL A 468 -26.49 -4.64 3.06
CA VAL A 468 -25.10 -4.21 3.18
C VAL A 468 -24.34 -5.17 4.12
N VAL A 469 -23.23 -5.74 3.66
CA VAL A 469 -22.36 -6.60 4.47
C VAL A 469 -21.01 -5.92 4.58
N ALA A 470 -20.55 -5.63 5.79
CA ALA A 470 -19.32 -4.89 6.02
C ALA A 470 -18.32 -5.69 6.84
N THR A 471 -17.02 -5.41 6.70
CA THR A 471 -15.99 -5.87 7.66
C THR A 471 -15.32 -4.70 8.38
N SER A 472 -14.68 -4.96 9.51
CA SER A 472 -13.78 -4.01 10.17
C SER A 472 -12.72 -4.68 11.04
N ASN A 473 -11.50 -4.15 11.01
CA ASN A 473 -10.45 -4.47 11.99
C ASN A 473 -10.55 -3.57 13.23
N ARG A 474 -11.07 -2.36 13.03
CA ARG A 474 -11.16 -1.29 14.03
C ARG A 474 -12.59 -0.74 14.10
N PRO A 475 -13.55 -1.48 14.69
CA PRO A 475 -14.93 -1.01 14.79
C PRO A 475 -15.07 0.27 15.61
N ASP A 476 -14.10 0.57 16.49
CA ASP A 476 -13.99 1.81 17.25
C ASP A 476 -13.76 3.05 16.38
N LEU A 477 -13.26 2.87 15.15
CA LEU A 477 -13.02 3.94 14.19
C LEU A 477 -14.22 4.17 13.26
N ILE A 478 -15.28 3.36 13.32
CA ILE A 478 -16.49 3.55 12.51
C ILE A 478 -17.36 4.64 13.13
N SER A 479 -17.95 5.49 12.28
CA SER A 479 -18.87 6.53 12.73
C SER A 479 -20.08 5.92 13.48
N PRO A 480 -20.39 6.42 14.70
CA PRO A 480 -21.53 5.93 15.47
C PRO A 480 -22.89 6.07 14.76
N VAL A 481 -23.00 6.90 13.72
CA VAL A 481 -24.24 7.05 12.94
C VAL A 481 -24.55 5.81 12.10
N ILE A 482 -23.51 5.13 11.58
CA ILE A 482 -23.64 3.90 10.78
C ILE A 482 -23.93 2.69 11.66
N MET A 483 -23.43 2.70 12.90
CA MET A 483 -23.65 1.63 13.88
C MET A 483 -25.06 1.62 14.51
N ARG A 484 -25.97 2.51 14.07
CA ARG A 484 -27.34 2.58 14.58
C ARG A 484 -28.22 1.52 13.91
N VAL A 485 -29.22 1.06 14.67
CA VAL A 485 -30.34 0.26 14.15
C VAL A 485 -30.99 1.00 12.99
N GLY A 486 -31.18 0.31 11.86
CA GLY A 486 -31.59 0.88 10.58
C GLY A 486 -30.45 1.05 9.56
N CYS A 487 -29.20 0.86 9.97
CA CYS A 487 -28.03 0.83 9.08
C CYS A 487 -27.24 -0.48 9.25
N ILE A 488 -26.57 -0.65 10.39
CA ILE A 488 -25.97 -1.93 10.80
C ILE A 488 -26.86 -2.52 11.89
N ASP A 489 -27.65 -3.53 11.53
CA ASP A 489 -28.65 -4.16 12.39
C ASP A 489 -28.13 -5.40 13.13
N ARG A 490 -27.04 -5.99 12.64
CA ARG A 490 -26.37 -7.14 13.26
C ARG A 490 -24.85 -6.98 13.23
N VAL A 491 -24.19 -7.45 14.27
CA VAL A 491 -22.74 -7.39 14.41
C VAL A 491 -22.25 -8.76 14.84
N PHE A 492 -21.29 -9.32 14.10
CA PHE A 492 -20.76 -10.66 14.33
C PHE A 492 -19.25 -10.60 14.53
N PHE A 493 -18.77 -11.29 15.57
CA PHE A 493 -17.36 -11.39 15.86
C PHE A 493 -16.72 -12.54 15.08
N VAL A 494 -15.66 -12.24 14.33
CA VAL A 494 -14.84 -13.24 13.63
C VAL A 494 -13.61 -13.51 14.47
N SER A 495 -13.62 -14.66 15.14
CA SER A 495 -12.49 -15.12 15.96
C SER A 495 -11.32 -15.60 15.12
N GLN A 496 -10.20 -15.84 15.81
CA GLN A 496 -9.07 -16.60 15.27
C GLN A 496 -9.53 -17.95 14.68
N PRO A 497 -8.80 -18.48 13.69
CA PRO A 497 -9.09 -19.79 13.14
C PRO A 497 -8.98 -20.87 14.23
N ASP A 498 -9.98 -21.74 14.27
CA ASP A 498 -9.97 -22.93 15.11
C ASP A 498 -8.98 -23.99 14.58
N PHE A 499 -8.89 -25.12 15.28
CA PHE A 499 -7.97 -26.20 14.96
C PHE A 499 -8.09 -26.68 13.50
N GLU A 500 -9.30 -26.95 13.03
CA GLU A 500 -9.52 -27.44 11.66
C GLU A 500 -9.23 -26.34 10.63
N ALA A 501 -9.61 -25.09 10.91
CA ALA A 501 -9.27 -23.97 10.04
C ALA A 501 -7.76 -23.77 9.91
N ARG A 502 -6.97 -23.95 10.98
CA ARG A 502 -5.51 -23.85 10.92
C ARG A 502 -4.88 -24.97 10.08
N LYS A 503 -5.42 -26.19 10.16
CA LYS A 503 -4.97 -27.32 9.31
C LYS A 503 -5.13 -26.98 7.84
N ASP A 504 -6.31 -26.50 7.45
CA ASP A 504 -6.60 -26.17 6.06
C ASP A 504 -5.75 -25.00 5.56
N ILE A 505 -5.48 -24.00 6.41
CA ILE A 505 -4.54 -22.92 6.08
C ILE A 505 -3.14 -23.49 5.80
N PHE A 506 -2.61 -24.37 6.66
CA PHE A 506 -1.32 -25.03 6.39
C PHE A 506 -1.34 -25.82 5.08
N MET A 507 -2.37 -26.65 4.87
CA MET A 507 -2.52 -27.46 3.66
C MET A 507 -2.54 -26.58 2.41
N ALA A 508 -3.31 -25.50 2.42
CA ALA A 508 -3.42 -24.56 1.29
C ALA A 508 -2.07 -23.91 0.97
N HIS A 509 -1.34 -23.42 1.97
CA HIS A 509 -0.05 -22.74 1.75
C HIS A 509 1.10 -23.70 1.37
N LEU A 510 0.99 -24.99 1.70
CA LEU A 510 2.00 -26.00 1.41
C LEU A 510 1.71 -26.82 0.12
N LYS A 511 0.48 -26.78 -0.41
CA LYS A 511 0.01 -27.60 -1.53
C LYS A 511 0.94 -27.58 -2.75
N ASP A 512 1.44 -26.40 -3.13
CA ASP A 512 2.25 -26.21 -4.34
C ASP A 512 3.76 -26.11 -4.05
N ARG A 513 4.18 -26.43 -2.82
CA ARG A 513 5.58 -26.38 -2.40
C ARG A 513 6.21 -27.77 -2.38
N PRO A 514 7.53 -27.90 -2.63
CA PRO A 514 8.22 -29.16 -2.48
C PRO A 514 8.27 -29.55 -0.99
N CYS A 515 7.38 -30.46 -0.58
CA CYS A 515 7.24 -30.92 0.80
C CYS A 515 7.44 -32.44 0.92
N GLU A 516 7.81 -32.92 2.10
CA GLU A 516 7.62 -34.33 2.45
C GLU A 516 6.16 -34.61 2.87
N GLU A 517 5.86 -35.83 3.31
CA GLU A 517 4.57 -36.10 3.97
C GLU A 517 4.52 -35.40 5.34
N LEU A 518 3.58 -34.47 5.50
CA LEU A 518 3.46 -33.63 6.69
C LEU A 518 2.29 -34.05 7.58
N ASP A 519 2.49 -33.94 8.90
CA ASP A 519 1.43 -34.08 9.91
C ASP A 519 0.82 -32.71 10.21
N PHE A 520 -0.25 -32.37 9.48
CA PHE A 520 -0.98 -31.12 9.66
C PHE A 520 -1.69 -31.01 11.00
N ASP A 521 -2.06 -32.13 11.63
CA ASP A 521 -2.67 -32.12 12.96
C ASP A 521 -1.65 -31.66 14.02
N GLU A 522 -0.38 -32.10 13.90
CA GLU A 522 0.69 -31.60 14.76
C GLU A 522 0.94 -30.10 14.56
N LEU A 523 1.02 -29.64 13.31
CA LEU A 523 1.23 -28.22 13.00
C LEU A 523 0.11 -27.36 13.58
N ALA A 524 -1.15 -27.78 13.46
CA ALA A 524 -2.30 -27.06 13.99
C ALA A 524 -2.40 -27.07 15.53
N ARG A 525 -1.89 -28.13 16.19
CA ARG A 525 -1.75 -28.18 17.67
C ARG A 525 -0.68 -27.20 18.15
N MET A 526 0.42 -27.08 17.41
CA MET A 526 1.54 -26.20 17.76
C MET A 526 1.28 -24.72 17.45
N SER A 527 0.37 -24.43 16.52
CA SER A 527 0.00 -23.07 16.11
C SER A 527 -1.23 -22.53 16.85
N ASP A 528 -1.41 -22.87 18.13
CA ASP A 528 -2.57 -22.36 18.88
C ASP A 528 -2.55 -20.82 18.98
N ASP A 529 -3.71 -20.19 18.84
CA ASP A 529 -3.89 -18.74 18.66
C ASP A 529 -3.28 -18.11 17.39
N PHE A 530 -2.70 -18.88 16.47
CA PHE A 530 -2.14 -18.33 15.22
C PHE A 530 -3.26 -17.93 14.26
N ASN A 531 -3.09 -16.77 13.62
CA ASN A 531 -3.94 -16.33 12.52
C ASN A 531 -3.40 -16.81 11.16
N ALA A 532 -4.12 -16.55 10.06
CA ALA A 532 -3.70 -17.00 8.73
C ALA A 532 -2.34 -16.43 8.29
N GLY A 533 -2.05 -15.18 8.66
CA GLY A 533 -0.75 -14.54 8.42
C GLY A 533 0.39 -15.17 9.22
N ASP A 534 0.17 -15.51 10.49
CA ASP A 534 1.17 -16.19 11.33
C ASP A 534 1.57 -17.55 10.71
N ILE A 535 0.57 -18.29 10.19
CA ILE A 535 0.78 -19.57 9.51
C ILE A 535 1.49 -19.36 8.17
N THR A 536 1.06 -18.39 7.36
CA THR A 536 1.69 -18.06 6.07
C THR A 536 3.18 -17.77 6.24
N GLU A 537 3.52 -16.92 7.21
CA GLU A 537 4.90 -16.54 7.48
C GLU A 537 5.71 -17.74 8.04
N THR A 538 5.10 -18.61 8.86
CA THR A 538 5.73 -19.87 9.30
C THR A 538 6.11 -20.75 8.11
N VAL A 539 5.18 -20.91 7.17
CA VAL A 539 5.38 -21.72 5.96
C VAL A 539 6.41 -21.08 5.02
N ASN A 540 6.48 -19.75 4.94
CA ASN A 540 7.49 -19.02 4.17
C ASN A 540 8.89 -19.16 4.76
N GLU A 541 9.05 -19.00 6.07
CA GLU A 541 10.34 -19.16 6.74
C GLU A 541 10.86 -20.60 6.65
N ALA A 542 9.95 -21.58 6.79
CA ALA A 542 10.27 -22.98 6.56
C ALA A 542 10.69 -23.24 5.11
N ALA A 543 10.01 -22.64 4.13
CA ALA A 543 10.36 -22.76 2.72
C ALA A 543 11.73 -22.14 2.41
N MET A 544 12.05 -20.96 2.96
CA MET A 544 13.37 -20.33 2.83
C MET A 544 14.48 -21.21 3.41
N THR A 545 14.25 -21.79 4.58
CA THR A 545 15.21 -22.69 5.23
C THR A 545 15.41 -23.97 4.40
N ALA A 546 14.35 -24.55 3.87
CA ALA A 546 14.40 -25.73 3.02
C ALA A 546 15.14 -25.45 1.69
N ALA A 547 14.84 -24.31 1.05
CA ALA A 547 15.47 -23.86 -0.18
C ALA A 547 16.98 -23.61 0.01
N TYR A 548 17.39 -22.92 1.08
CA TYR A 548 18.80 -22.69 1.40
C TYR A 548 19.59 -23.98 1.56
N ASN A 549 19.00 -25.00 2.17
CA ASN A 549 19.61 -26.31 2.37
C ASN A 549 19.43 -27.25 1.18
N ASN A 550 18.73 -26.82 0.13
CA ASN A 550 18.37 -27.63 -1.05
C ASN A 550 17.70 -28.96 -0.69
N VAL A 551 16.71 -28.91 0.21
CA VAL A 551 15.90 -30.06 0.65
C VAL A 551 14.41 -29.72 0.57
N PRO A 552 13.50 -30.71 0.49
CA PRO A 552 12.07 -30.47 0.65
C PRO A 552 11.73 -29.89 2.04
N ILE A 553 10.63 -29.16 2.13
CA ILE A 553 10.06 -28.70 3.40
C ILE A 553 9.69 -29.94 4.22
N SER A 554 10.32 -30.07 5.38
CA SER A 554 10.08 -31.19 6.30
C SER A 554 9.26 -30.77 7.51
N GLN A 555 8.59 -31.73 8.13
CA GLN A 555 7.88 -31.59 9.40
C GLN A 555 8.81 -30.96 10.43
N LYS A 556 10.08 -31.41 10.47
CA LYS A 556 11.09 -30.88 11.38
C LYS A 556 11.34 -29.38 11.16
N ILE A 557 11.49 -28.93 9.92
CA ILE A 557 11.73 -27.51 9.62
C ILE A 557 10.54 -26.66 10.07
N LEU A 558 9.32 -27.08 9.77
CA LEU A 558 8.10 -26.37 10.17
C LEU A 558 7.96 -26.31 11.70
N VAL A 559 8.16 -27.43 12.37
CA VAL A 559 8.13 -27.53 13.84
C VAL A 559 9.22 -26.68 14.49
N ASP A 560 10.42 -26.63 13.90
CA ASP A 560 11.52 -25.81 14.43
C ASP A 560 11.22 -24.31 14.30
N VAL A 561 10.62 -23.86 13.19
CA VAL A 561 10.13 -22.47 13.05
C VAL A 561 9.03 -22.17 14.10
N LEU A 562 8.04 -23.06 14.23
CA LEU A 562 6.92 -22.87 15.17
C LEU A 562 7.38 -22.75 16.64
N LYS A 563 8.47 -23.41 17.05
CA LYS A 563 8.99 -23.32 18.43
C LYS A 563 9.44 -21.91 18.83
N TYR A 564 9.91 -21.12 17.89
CA TYR A 564 10.45 -19.79 18.17
C TYR A 564 9.50 -18.66 17.78
N LYS A 565 8.36 -19.00 17.20
CA LYS A 565 7.36 -18.06 16.72
C LYS A 565 6.25 -17.84 17.74
N ASN A 566 5.89 -16.59 17.95
CA ASN A 566 4.76 -16.20 18.80
C ASN A 566 3.58 -15.77 17.94
N PRO A 567 2.33 -16.06 18.35
CA PRO A 567 1.16 -15.57 17.62
C PRO A 567 1.11 -14.04 17.68
N THR A 568 0.80 -13.40 16.54
CA THR A 568 0.69 -11.93 16.47
C THR A 568 -0.40 -11.39 17.40
N TYR A 569 -1.43 -12.19 17.69
CA TYR A 569 -2.52 -11.85 18.61
C TYR A 569 -2.82 -12.99 19.59
N SER A 570 -2.38 -12.85 20.85
CA SER A 570 -2.73 -13.81 21.90
C SER A 570 -4.15 -13.60 22.46
N THR A 571 -4.82 -14.67 22.87
CA THR A 571 -6.13 -14.63 23.55
C THR A 571 -6.19 -13.75 24.81
N LYS A 572 -5.03 -13.37 25.40
CA LYS A 572 -4.96 -12.43 26.54
C LYS A 572 -5.38 -11.00 26.18
N THR A 573 -5.51 -10.65 24.91
CA THR A 573 -5.94 -9.33 24.42
C THR A 573 -7.48 -9.16 24.38
N ARG A 574 -8.26 -10.21 24.72
CA ARG A 574 -9.75 -10.19 24.75
C ARG A 574 -10.38 -9.13 25.68
N ILE A 575 -9.62 -8.53 26.60
CA ILE A 575 -10.14 -7.60 27.61
C ILE A 575 -10.55 -6.23 26.99
N GLY A 576 -10.11 -5.91 25.77
CA GLY A 576 -10.40 -4.62 25.12
C GLY A 576 -11.69 -4.52 24.30
N PHE A 577 -12.27 -5.63 23.86
CA PHE A 577 -13.35 -5.62 22.84
C PHE A 577 -14.77 -5.83 23.39
N ASN A 578 -14.93 -6.10 24.69
CA ASN A 578 -16.23 -6.24 25.36
C ASN A 578 -16.50 -5.06 26.33
N LYS A 579 -16.45 -3.83 25.82
CA LYS A 579 -17.00 -2.66 26.53
C LYS A 579 -17.85 -1.81 25.58
N ASN A 580 -19.05 -2.30 25.30
CA ASN A 580 -20.34 -1.63 25.51
C ASN A 580 -21.42 -2.31 24.67
#